data_AF-A0A402DIZ8-F1
#
_entry.id   AF-A0A402DIZ8-F1
#
_cell.length_a   1.000
_cell.length_b   1.000
_cell.length_c   1.000
_cell.angle_alpha   90.00
_cell.angle_beta   90.00
_cell.angle_gamma   90.00
#
_symmetry.space_group_name_H-M   'P 1'
#
loop_
_entity.id
_entity.type
_entity.pdbx_description
1 polymer ?
#
loop_
_entity_poly.entity_id
_entity_poly.type
_entity_poly.pdbx_seq_one_letter_code
_entity_poly.pdbx_strand_id
1 'polypeptide(L)'
;MAARIKAFQDQPSFSHYQKIESLAGEDWSDLKLDLLDYLREFSGGRSTEAKIDIFLHENLVRDAIKVVSDNSYVQSHLIWRIMDAAATVAPNWVIDRACPPAEKILDEKKADP
;
A
#
# COMPACT_ATOMS: atom_id res chain seq x y z
N MET A 1 23.75 10.67 -0.67
CA MET A 1 22.28 10.74 -0.78
C MET A 1 21.77 10.27 -2.14
N ALA A 2 22.19 10.88 -3.25
CA ALA A 2 21.70 10.60 -4.61
C ALA A 2 21.65 9.10 -5.03
N ALA A 3 22.69 8.32 -4.73
CA ALA A 3 22.71 6.89 -5.07
C ALA A 3 21.59 6.07 -4.39
N ARG A 4 21.17 6.47 -3.19
CA ARG A 4 20.10 5.78 -2.44
C ARG A 4 18.72 6.15 -2.98
N ILE A 5 18.53 7.43 -3.32
CA ILE A 5 17.31 7.89 -3.99
C ILE A 5 17.14 7.15 -5.32
N LYS A 6 18.22 7.04 -6.11
CA LYS A 6 18.18 6.28 -7.36
C LYS A 6 17.86 4.79 -7.14
N ALA A 7 18.50 4.14 -6.16
CA ALA A 7 18.19 2.75 -5.83
C ALA A 7 16.73 2.57 -5.37
N PHE A 8 16.18 3.54 -4.64
CA PHE A 8 14.77 3.55 -4.28
C PHE A 8 13.86 3.75 -5.49
N GLN A 9 14.21 4.63 -6.43
CA GLN A 9 13.43 4.83 -7.66
C GLN A 9 13.46 3.57 -8.55
N ASP A 10 14.62 2.94 -8.70
CA ASP A 10 14.76 1.71 -9.50
C ASP A 10 13.98 0.54 -8.88
N GLN A 11 14.02 0.41 -7.54
CA GLN A 11 13.29 -0.61 -6.80
C GLN A 11 12.86 -0.06 -5.42
N PRO A 12 11.62 0.45 -5.31
CA PRO A 12 11.12 0.96 -4.05
C PRO A 12 11.14 -0.13 -2.97
N SER A 13 11.73 0.22 -1.83
CA SER A 13 11.82 -0.64 -0.66
C SER A 13 11.67 0.19 0.60
N PHE A 14 11.02 -0.39 1.61
CA PHE A 14 10.83 0.29 2.89
C PHE A 14 12.18 0.55 3.59
N SER A 15 13.12 -0.37 3.48
CA SER A 15 14.46 -0.21 4.06
C SER A 15 15.26 0.93 3.42
N HIS A 16 15.14 1.15 2.10
CA HIS A 16 15.75 2.30 1.45
C HIS A 16 15.09 3.61 1.89
N TYR A 17 13.77 3.63 2.01
CA TYR A 17 13.01 4.79 2.48
C TYR A 17 13.46 5.25 3.87
N GLN A 18 13.46 4.34 4.85
CA GLN A 18 13.91 4.64 6.22
C GLN A 18 15.39 5.07 6.26
N LYS A 19 16.23 4.51 5.39
CA LYS A 19 17.63 4.91 5.29
C LYS A 19 17.75 6.35 4.78
N ILE A 20 16.94 6.74 3.80
CA ILE A 20 16.92 8.11 3.27
C ILE A 20 16.40 9.07 4.35
N GLU A 21 15.31 8.74 5.04
CA GLU A 21 14.78 9.50 6.18
C GLU A 21 15.87 9.81 7.22
N SER A 22 16.56 8.77 7.68
CA SER A 22 17.62 8.91 8.70
C SER A 22 18.80 9.79 8.28
N LEU A 23 19.00 9.98 6.97
CA LEU A 23 20.13 10.74 6.42
C LEU A 23 19.74 12.13 5.92
N ALA A 24 18.45 12.43 5.78
CA ALA A 24 17.96 13.66 5.17
C ALA A 24 18.03 14.85 6.11
N GLY A 25 17.91 14.63 7.42
CA GLY A 25 17.97 15.71 8.41
C GLY A 25 16.88 16.75 8.16
N GLU A 26 17.29 18.02 8.00
CA GLU A 26 16.38 19.15 7.78
C GLU A 26 15.64 19.08 6.45
N ASP A 27 16.27 18.51 5.41
CA ASP A 27 15.69 18.38 4.07
C ASP A 27 14.63 17.27 3.97
N TRP A 28 14.36 16.55 5.06
CA TRP A 28 13.45 15.39 5.04
C TRP A 28 12.04 15.75 4.58
N SER A 29 11.50 16.88 5.04
CA SER A 29 10.11 17.24 4.76
C SER A 29 9.82 17.37 3.27
N ASP A 30 10.71 18.05 2.53
CA ASP A 30 10.58 18.25 1.09
C ASP A 30 10.89 16.95 0.34
N LEU A 31 11.99 16.28 0.71
CA LEU A 31 12.39 15.02 0.08
C LEU A 31 11.34 13.91 0.25
N LYS A 32 10.68 13.85 1.40
CA LYS A 32 9.59 12.91 1.67
C LYS A 32 8.44 13.11 0.68
N LEU A 33 8.03 14.36 0.43
CA LEU A 33 6.94 14.64 -0.51
C LEU A 33 7.30 14.14 -1.92
N ASP A 34 8.52 14.44 -2.38
CA ASP A 34 9.02 13.97 -3.69
C ASP A 34 9.03 12.43 -3.78
N LEU A 35 9.47 11.74 -2.73
CA LEU A 35 9.51 10.27 -2.70
C LEU A 35 8.11 9.66 -2.70
N LEU A 36 7.16 10.25 -1.97
CA LEU A 36 5.79 9.76 -1.89
C LEU A 36 5.03 10.00 -3.20
N ASP A 37 5.23 11.15 -3.86
CA ASP A 37 4.67 11.43 -5.17
C ASP A 37 5.21 10.48 -6.23
N TYR A 38 6.53 10.25 -6.23
CA TYR A 38 7.13 9.21 -7.08
C TYR A 38 6.49 7.84 -6.85
N LEU A 39 6.27 7.47 -5.58
CA LEU A 39 5.72 6.16 -5.22
C LEU A 39 4.27 6.00 -5.69
N ARG A 40 3.47 7.07 -5.69
CA ARG A 40 2.08 7.07 -6.19
C ARG A 40 2.03 6.73 -7.68
N GLU A 41 2.96 7.26 -8.47
CA GLU A 41 3.04 7.05 -9.92
C GLU A 41 3.74 5.74 -10.29
N PHE A 42 4.57 5.19 -9.40
CA PHE A 42 5.33 3.97 -9.66
C PHE A 42 4.42 2.75 -9.89
N SER A 43 4.52 2.15 -11.08
CA SER A 43 3.69 1.03 -11.55
C SER A 43 4.37 -0.35 -11.45
N GLY A 44 5.49 -0.47 -10.75
CA GLY A 44 6.20 -1.75 -10.58
C GLY A 44 5.53 -2.67 -9.57
N GLY A 45 4.91 -3.76 -10.04
CA GLY A 45 4.20 -4.73 -9.19
C GLY A 45 5.04 -5.41 -8.10
N ARG A 46 6.36 -5.54 -8.32
CA ARG A 46 7.31 -6.10 -7.33
C ARG A 46 7.50 -5.23 -6.07
N SER A 47 7.01 -4.00 -6.06
CA SER A 47 7.11 -3.09 -4.93
C SER A 47 5.79 -2.87 -4.20
N THR A 48 4.73 -3.64 -4.50
CA THR A 48 3.40 -3.48 -3.88
C THR A 48 3.45 -3.49 -2.35
N GLU A 49 4.17 -4.45 -1.76
CA GLU A 49 4.36 -4.53 -0.31
C GLU A 49 5.10 -3.30 0.24
N ALA A 50 6.22 -2.93 -0.39
CA ALA A 50 6.97 -1.73 0.00
C ALA A 50 6.13 -0.44 -0.09
N LYS A 51 5.26 -0.32 -1.12
CA LYS A 51 4.33 0.82 -1.25
C LYS A 51 3.39 0.88 -0.06
N ILE A 52 2.76 -0.24 0.29
CA ILE A 52 1.85 -0.33 1.42
C ILE A 52 2.57 0.00 2.72
N ASP A 53 3.77 -0.55 2.94
CA ASP A 53 4.57 -0.29 4.14
C ASP A 53 4.91 1.19 4.31
N ILE A 54 5.36 1.84 3.24
CA ILE A 54 5.70 3.26 3.27
C ILE A 54 4.45 4.12 3.52
N PHE A 55 3.34 3.84 2.84
CA PHE A 55 2.11 4.62 3.05
C PHE A 55 1.55 4.43 4.46
N LEU A 56 1.59 3.22 5.02
CA LEU A 56 1.15 2.98 6.39
C LEU A 56 2.08 3.65 7.41
N HIS A 57 3.39 3.64 7.17
CA HIS A 57 4.37 4.33 8.00
C HIS A 57 4.11 5.85 8.06
N GLU A 58 3.72 6.44 6.92
CA GLU A 58 3.37 7.86 6.81
C GLU A 58 1.92 8.20 7.17
N ASN A 59 1.17 7.22 7.70
CA ASN A 59 -0.26 7.34 8.02
C ASN A 59 -1.15 7.72 6.81
N LEU A 60 -0.69 7.42 5.59
CA LEU A 60 -1.40 7.62 4.32
C LEU A 60 -2.28 6.40 3.98
N VAL A 61 -3.20 6.07 4.88
CA VAL A 61 -4.03 4.86 4.78
C VAL A 61 -4.84 4.80 3.47
N ARG A 62 -5.32 5.94 2.98
CA ARG A 62 -6.07 5.99 1.70
C ARG A 62 -5.21 5.66 0.49
N ASP A 63 -3.95 6.09 0.49
CA ASP A 63 -3.00 5.73 -0.58
C ASP A 63 -2.70 4.22 -0.54
N ALA A 64 -2.56 3.63 0.66
CA ALA A 64 -2.39 2.18 0.82
C ALA A 64 -3.61 1.39 0.31
N ILE A 65 -4.83 1.85 0.62
CA ILE A 65 -6.08 1.26 0.10
C ILE A 65 -6.12 1.32 -1.44
N LYS A 66 -5.69 2.44 -2.02
CA LYS A 66 -5.67 2.61 -3.48
C LYS A 66 -4.74 1.58 -4.14
N VAL A 67 -3.56 1.34 -3.58
CA VAL A 67 -2.63 0.31 -4.08
C VAL A 67 -3.29 -1.07 -4.18
N VAL A 68 -4.10 -1.45 -3.19
CA VAL A 68 -4.82 -2.73 -3.19
C VAL A 68 -6.04 -2.75 -4.11
N SER A 69 -6.63 -1.59 -4.37
CA SER A 69 -7.78 -1.46 -5.26
C SER A 69 -7.34 -1.48 -6.74
N ASP A 70 -6.18 -0.92 -7.04
CA ASP A 70 -5.60 -0.87 -8.38
C ASP A 70 -4.89 -2.18 -8.77
N ASN A 71 -4.58 -3.04 -7.80
CA ASN A 71 -3.90 -4.32 -8.03
C ASN A 71 -4.81 -5.51 -7.67
N SER A 72 -5.21 -6.29 -8.67
CA SER A 72 -6.06 -7.46 -8.49
C SER A 72 -5.39 -8.62 -7.74
N TYR A 73 -4.05 -8.62 -7.65
CA TYR A 73 -3.28 -9.67 -7.01
C TYR A 73 -2.45 -9.11 -5.86
N VAL A 74 -3.11 -8.91 -4.71
CA VAL A 74 -2.47 -8.55 -3.44
C VAL A 74 -2.61 -9.68 -2.45
N GLN A 75 -1.50 -10.02 -1.79
CA GLN A 75 -1.45 -11.07 -0.79
C GLN A 75 -2.29 -10.71 0.43
N SER A 76 -3.09 -11.66 0.94
CA SER A 76 -4.08 -11.38 1.99
C SER A 76 -3.47 -10.75 3.24
N HIS A 77 -2.24 -11.12 3.62
CA HIS A 77 -1.56 -10.52 4.78
C HIS A 77 -1.34 -9.00 4.66
N LEU A 78 -1.19 -8.47 3.44
CA LEU A 78 -1.08 -7.02 3.22
C LEU A 78 -2.43 -6.33 3.39
N ILE A 79 -3.52 -6.99 2.98
CA ILE A 79 -4.88 -6.50 3.19
C ILE A 79 -5.17 -6.40 4.69
N TRP A 80 -4.83 -7.43 5.47
CA TRP A 80 -5.01 -7.44 6.92
C TRP A 80 -4.28 -6.28 7.62
N ARG A 81 -3.05 -5.95 7.19
CA ARG A 81 -2.29 -4.81 7.74
C ARG A 81 -2.96 -3.48 7.45
N ILE A 82 -3.52 -3.31 6.25
CA ILE A 82 -4.26 -2.09 5.90
C ILE A 82 -5.56 -2.02 6.68
N MET A 83 -6.26 -3.14 6.90
CA MET A 83 -7.51 -3.17 7.66
C MET A 83 -7.35 -2.67 9.09
N ASP A 84 -6.25 -3.04 9.76
CA ASP A 84 -5.93 -2.55 11.11
C ASP A 84 -5.81 -1.02 11.14
N ALA A 85 -5.04 -0.45 10.21
CA ALA A 85 -4.89 1.01 10.07
C ALA A 85 -6.16 1.71 9.58
N ALA A 86 -6.96 1.05 8.73
CA ALA A 86 -8.17 1.58 8.12
C ALA A 86 -9.39 1.53 9.04
N ALA A 87 -9.34 0.80 10.16
CA ALA A 87 -10.46 0.68 11.09
C ALA A 87 -10.99 2.04 11.57
N THR A 88 -10.11 3.03 11.73
CA THR A 88 -10.47 4.39 12.17
C THR A 88 -10.67 5.36 11.01
N VAL A 89 -9.96 5.18 9.89
CA VAL A 89 -9.93 6.13 8.76
C VAL A 89 -10.96 5.81 7.68
N ALA A 90 -11.23 4.53 7.43
CA ALA A 90 -12.09 4.03 6.37
C ALA A 90 -12.84 2.74 6.80
N PRO A 91 -13.67 2.80 7.86
CA PRO A 91 -14.33 1.62 8.43
C PRO A 91 -15.22 0.87 7.42
N ASN A 92 -15.89 1.59 6.51
CA ASN A 92 -16.72 0.94 5.47
C ASN A 92 -15.89 0.03 4.56
N TRP A 93 -14.69 0.48 4.16
CA TRP A 93 -13.80 -0.35 3.35
C TRP A 93 -13.35 -1.62 4.09
N VAL A 94 -13.11 -1.51 5.40
CA VAL A 94 -12.79 -2.66 6.25
C VAL A 94 -13.95 -3.64 6.30
N ILE A 95 -15.19 -3.16 6.48
CA ILE A 95 -16.40 -3.99 6.49
C ILE A 95 -16.56 -4.73 5.16
N ASP A 96 -16.43 -4.03 4.04
CA ASP A 96 -16.55 -4.61 2.69
C ASP A 96 -15.50 -5.69 2.41
N ARG A 97 -14.29 -5.55 2.98
CA ARG A 97 -13.21 -6.53 2.83
C ARG A 97 -13.27 -7.67 3.84
N ALA A 98 -13.78 -7.42 5.05
CA ALA A 98 -13.93 -8.41 6.12
C ALA A 98 -15.12 -9.34 5.88
N CYS A 99 -16.19 -8.83 5.27
CA CYS A 99 -17.28 -9.65 4.77
C CYS A 99 -16.85 -10.25 3.43
N PRO A 100 -16.49 -11.55 3.34
CA PRO A 100 -16.52 -12.18 2.04
C PRO A 100 -17.92 -11.97 1.44
N PRO A 101 -18.06 -11.68 0.14
CA PRO A 101 -19.37 -11.57 -0.47
C PRO A 101 -20.10 -12.89 -0.23
N ALA A 102 -21.16 -12.85 0.59
CA ALA A 102 -22.12 -13.94 0.69
C ALA A 102 -22.72 -14.30 -0.69
N GLU A 103 -22.54 -13.41 -1.68
CA GLU A 103 -22.90 -13.59 -3.08
C GLU A 103 -22.10 -14.70 -3.79
N LYS A 104 -20.86 -15.01 -3.39
CA LYS A 104 -20.09 -16.09 -4.05
C LYS A 104 -20.53 -17.50 -3.60
N ILE A 105 -21.22 -17.61 -2.46
CA ILE A 105 -21.75 -18.89 -1.94
C ILE A 105 -23.18 -19.15 -2.45
N LEU A 106 -23.92 -18.10 -2.85
CA LEU A 106 -25.30 -18.22 -3.35
C LEU A 106 -25.38 -18.55 -4.85
N ASP A 107 -24.35 -18.23 -5.65
CA ASP A 107 -24.35 -18.49 -7.09
C ASP A 107 -23.92 -19.94 -7.46
N GLU A 108 -23.27 -20.67 -6.55
CA GLU A 108 -22.95 -22.10 -6.75
C GLU A 108 -24.16 -23.04 -6.56
N LYS A 109 -25.32 -22.53 -6.13
CA LYS A 109 -26.56 -23.32 -5.96
C LYS A 109 -27.57 -23.20 -7.12
N LYS A 110 -27.22 -22.57 -8.23
CA LYS A 110 -28.09 -22.44 -9.41
C LYS A 110 -27.62 -23.16 -10.68
N ALA A 111 -26.64 -24.06 -10.56
CA ALA A 111 -26.24 -24.94 -11.65
C ALA A 111 -26.34 -26.41 -11.22
N ASP A 112 -27.55 -26.92 -11.10
CA ASP A 112 -27.83 -28.35 -11.25
C ASP A 112 -29.09 -28.47 -12.13
N PRO A 113 -28.99 -28.98 -13.37
CA PRO A 113 -30.14 -29.21 -14.25
C PRO A 113 -30.99 -30.42 -13.84
#